data_AF-R7PX53-F1
#
_entry.id   AF-R7PX53-F1
#
_cell.length_a   1.000
_cell.length_b   1.000
_cell.length_c   1.000
_cell.angle_alpha   90.00
_cell.angle_beta   90.00
_cell.angle_gamma   90.00
#
_symmetry.space_group_name_H-M   'P 1'
#
loop_
_entity.id
_entity.type
_entity.pdbx_description
1 polymer ?
#
loop_
_entity_poly.entity_id
_entity_poly.type
_entity_poly.pdbx_seq_one_letter_code
_entity_poly.pdbx_strand_id
1 'polypeptide(L)'
;MSYEKVENTFFEAFEGQYVRALITGPTKELVERAAYDSTSTPSAVIGRVEGGVEGFLAKSETPDGRYGAVVQYWLGGDNVEKFAFELSYRIRQDILVKPFMRVFDYPDEKSDEYIEMMDIVGHCGDGYEWTVEEYGRKLINVPIAVPDFQIEEKLSLNKGTMGGNFWYLCETQEAVLEGGKRALDAIQSVTGAIAPFDICSAASKPETNYPEIGPTTNHVYCPSLKERLGSESKVPGEVNYIPEIVINAVSEDAMNEAVKAGIDAALEVDGVISISAGNYDGKLGDKNINLLDILK
;
A
#
# COMPACT_ATOMS: atom_id res chain seq x y z
N MET A 1 13.35 15.02 18.37
CA MET A 1 13.46 15.69 17.05
C MET A 1 12.74 17.03 17.14
N SER A 2 13.15 18.07 16.39
CA SER A 2 12.36 19.32 16.29
C SER A 2 11.48 19.24 15.05
N TYR A 3 10.20 19.60 15.18
CA TYR A 3 9.20 19.61 14.10
C TYR A 3 8.95 21.00 13.52
N GLU A 4 9.87 21.95 13.70
CA GLU A 4 9.77 23.32 13.17
C GLU A 4 9.65 23.37 11.63
N LYS A 5 10.18 22.35 10.95
CA LYS A 5 10.10 22.19 9.49
C LYS A 5 8.79 21.52 9.01
N VAL A 6 7.90 21.14 9.91
CA VAL A 6 6.63 20.48 9.57
C VAL A 6 5.52 21.53 9.57
N GLU A 7 4.82 21.64 8.45
CA GLU A 7 3.67 22.54 8.33
C GLU A 7 2.52 22.10 9.24
N ASN A 8 1.82 23.07 9.83
CA ASN A 8 0.58 22.80 10.57
C ASN A 8 -0.57 22.54 9.60
N THR A 9 -0.57 21.34 9.03
CA THR A 9 -1.53 20.86 8.05
C THR A 9 -1.95 19.42 8.39
N PHE A 10 -2.88 18.88 7.61
CA PHE A 10 -3.42 17.54 7.78
C PHE A 10 -3.47 16.80 6.45
N PHE A 11 -3.58 15.47 6.53
CA PHE A 11 -4.04 14.65 5.42
C PHE A 11 -5.48 14.18 5.66
N GLU A 12 -6.15 13.83 4.57
CA GLU A 12 -7.48 13.22 4.58
C GLU A 12 -7.35 11.70 4.45
N ALA A 13 -7.85 10.98 5.45
CA ALA A 13 -7.87 9.53 5.49
C ALA A 13 -9.25 8.99 5.13
N PHE A 14 -9.29 7.79 4.55
CA PHE A 14 -10.49 7.12 4.06
C PHE A 14 -10.65 5.76 4.73
N GLU A 15 -11.88 5.34 4.97
CA GLU A 15 -12.16 3.96 5.34
C GLU A 15 -12.03 3.05 4.10
N GLY A 16 -11.40 1.89 4.28
CA GLY A 16 -11.21 0.91 3.22
C GLY A 16 -11.30 -0.51 3.72
N GLN A 17 -11.58 -1.44 2.81
CA GLN A 17 -11.49 -2.87 3.07
C GLN A 17 -10.12 -3.40 2.66
N TYR A 18 -9.58 -4.36 3.40
CA TYR A 18 -8.33 -5.00 3.06
C TYR A 18 -8.33 -6.51 3.31
N VAL A 19 -7.42 -7.17 2.57
CA VAL A 19 -6.98 -8.54 2.80
C VAL A 19 -5.50 -8.46 3.14
N ARG A 20 -5.12 -9.01 4.30
CA ARG A 20 -3.72 -9.19 4.70
C ARG A 20 -3.37 -10.67 4.56
N ALA A 21 -2.44 -10.98 3.66
CA ALA A 21 -2.10 -12.34 3.29
C ALA A 21 -0.61 -12.61 3.46
N LEU A 22 -0.29 -13.88 3.67
CA LEU A 22 1.09 -14.38 3.72
C LEU A 22 1.38 -15.23 2.49
N ILE A 23 2.24 -14.73 1.62
CA ILE A 23 2.76 -15.46 0.47
C ILE A 23 4.00 -16.22 0.90
N THR A 24 4.09 -17.51 0.62
CA THR A 24 5.26 -18.33 0.93
C THR A 24 5.79 -19.07 -0.29
N GLY A 25 7.10 -19.31 -0.31
CA GLY A 25 7.78 -19.94 -1.44
C GLY A 25 9.15 -20.52 -1.09
N PRO A 26 9.74 -21.32 -1.99
CA PRO A 26 10.95 -22.10 -1.69
C PRO A 26 12.22 -21.25 -1.58
N THR A 27 12.25 -20.06 -2.20
CA THR A 27 13.40 -19.14 -2.20
C THR A 27 12.95 -17.71 -1.89
N LYS A 28 13.85 -16.93 -1.29
CA LYS A 28 13.61 -15.50 -0.99
C LYS A 28 13.30 -14.71 -2.26
N GLU A 29 14.06 -14.93 -3.33
CA GLU A 29 13.87 -14.24 -4.61
C GLU A 29 12.49 -14.50 -5.24
N LEU A 30 11.99 -15.74 -5.20
CA LEU A 30 10.65 -16.04 -5.73
C LEU A 30 9.55 -15.37 -4.92
N VAL A 31 9.70 -15.35 -3.59
CA VAL A 31 8.75 -14.71 -2.68
C VAL A 31 8.73 -13.20 -2.88
N GLU A 32 9.90 -12.56 -2.99
CA GLU A 32 10.02 -11.13 -3.30
C GLU A 32 9.34 -10.79 -4.62
N ARG A 33 9.63 -11.53 -5.69
CA ARG A 33 8.97 -11.31 -6.99
C ARG A 33 7.46 -11.50 -6.91
N ALA A 34 6.98 -12.54 -6.22
CA ALA A 34 5.53 -12.78 -6.08
C ALA A 34 4.84 -11.64 -5.32
N ALA A 35 5.46 -11.20 -4.22
CA ALA A 35 4.95 -10.10 -3.41
C ALA A 35 4.87 -8.82 -4.25
N TYR A 36 5.98 -8.36 -4.81
CA TYR A 36 6.05 -7.12 -5.58
C TYR A 36 5.15 -7.14 -6.83
N ASP A 37 5.15 -8.24 -7.60
CA ASP A 37 4.30 -8.32 -8.81
C ASP A 37 2.81 -8.24 -8.43
N SER A 38 2.40 -8.98 -7.39
CA SER A 38 0.98 -9.05 -6.99
C SER A 38 0.47 -7.75 -6.39
N THR A 39 1.34 -6.97 -5.75
CA THR A 39 1.00 -5.67 -5.14
C THR A 39 1.32 -4.49 -6.05
N SER A 40 1.78 -4.74 -7.28
CA SER A 40 2.19 -3.70 -8.22
C SER A 40 1.00 -2.85 -8.70
N THR A 41 1.28 -1.64 -9.20
CA THR A 41 0.27 -0.71 -9.75
C THR A 41 -0.71 -0.20 -8.69
N PRO A 42 -0.40 0.95 -8.07
CA PRO A 42 -1.37 1.68 -7.27
C PRO A 42 -2.60 2.04 -8.09
N SER A 43 -3.80 1.91 -7.53
CA SER A 43 -5.03 2.05 -8.32
C SER A 43 -6.28 2.44 -7.52
N ALA A 44 -6.18 2.80 -6.23
CA ALA A 44 -7.35 3.25 -5.47
C ALA A 44 -8.01 4.49 -6.09
N VAL A 45 -7.21 5.42 -6.63
CA VAL A 45 -7.71 6.67 -7.25
C VAL A 45 -8.56 6.45 -8.51
N ILE A 46 -8.42 5.28 -9.15
CA ILE A 46 -9.26 4.84 -10.28
C ILE A 46 -10.26 3.74 -9.85
N GLY A 47 -10.44 3.59 -8.54
CA GLY A 47 -11.41 2.70 -7.91
C GLY A 47 -11.08 1.21 -8.04
N ARG A 48 -9.82 0.82 -8.24
CA ARG A 48 -9.43 -0.61 -8.31
C ARG A 48 -8.61 -1.02 -7.08
N VAL A 49 -8.31 -2.31 -7.00
CA VAL A 49 -7.47 -2.85 -5.93
C VAL A 49 -6.05 -2.34 -6.08
N GLU A 50 -5.51 -1.79 -4.99
CA GLU A 50 -4.09 -1.52 -4.82
C GLU A 50 -3.52 -2.39 -3.70
N GLY A 51 -2.21 -2.43 -3.55
CA GLY A 51 -1.59 -3.21 -2.50
C GLY A 51 -0.16 -2.78 -2.22
N GLY A 52 0.46 -3.47 -1.29
CA GLY A 52 1.86 -3.24 -0.95
C GLY A 52 2.44 -4.38 -0.14
N VAL A 53 3.77 -4.45 -0.13
CA VAL A 53 4.53 -5.41 0.68
C VAL A 53 4.74 -4.81 2.06
N GLU A 54 4.14 -5.42 3.08
CA GLU A 54 4.30 -5.01 4.48
C GLU A 54 5.67 -5.44 5.01
N GLY A 55 6.11 -6.66 4.67
CA GLY A 55 7.42 -7.13 5.12
C GLY A 55 7.73 -8.56 4.72
N PHE A 56 8.95 -9.00 5.02
CA PHE A 56 9.45 -10.34 4.70
C PHE A 56 9.72 -11.14 5.97
N LEU A 57 9.36 -12.42 5.93
CA LEU A 57 9.50 -13.36 7.03
C LEU A 57 10.55 -14.43 6.73
N ALA A 58 11.32 -14.79 7.76
CA ALA A 58 12.21 -15.94 7.71
C ALA A 58 11.40 -17.25 7.76
N LYS A 59 12.07 -18.34 7.37
CA LYS A 59 11.46 -19.68 7.36
C LYS A 59 10.87 -20.12 8.71
N SER A 60 11.44 -19.67 9.81
CA SER A 60 11.00 -20.01 11.16
C SER A 60 9.71 -19.34 11.59
N GLU A 61 9.26 -18.34 10.83
CA GLU A 61 8.11 -17.49 11.19
C GLU A 61 6.86 -17.86 10.38
N THR A 62 6.99 -18.75 9.39
CA THR A 62 5.90 -19.16 8.50
C THR A 62 5.33 -20.52 8.90
N PRO A 63 4.03 -20.77 8.65
CA PRO A 63 3.36 -22.01 9.07
C PRO A 63 3.91 -23.26 8.39
N ASP A 64 4.53 -23.12 7.22
CA ASP A 64 5.04 -24.22 6.40
C ASP A 64 6.58 -24.30 6.33
N GLY A 65 7.29 -23.48 7.12
CA GLY A 65 8.74 -23.53 7.20
C GLY A 65 9.48 -22.95 5.99
N ARG A 66 8.83 -22.09 5.21
CA ARG A 66 9.35 -21.51 3.95
C ARG A 66 9.51 -19.99 4.03
N TYR A 67 10.20 -19.38 3.07
CA TYR A 67 10.33 -17.92 3.06
C TYR A 67 8.95 -17.28 2.89
N GLY A 68 8.70 -16.17 3.57
CA GLY A 68 7.39 -15.50 3.58
C GLY A 68 7.46 -14.02 3.19
N ALA A 69 6.38 -13.51 2.64
CA ALA A 69 6.10 -12.09 2.50
C ALA A 69 4.68 -11.81 3.00
N VAL A 70 4.55 -10.85 3.91
CA VAL A 70 3.27 -10.30 4.32
C VAL A 70 2.92 -9.21 3.33
N VAL A 71 1.76 -9.33 2.70
CA VAL A 71 1.24 -8.39 1.72
C VAL A 71 -0.16 -7.95 2.12
N GLN A 72 -0.51 -6.74 1.70
CA GLN A 72 -1.85 -6.21 1.87
C GLN A 72 -2.43 -5.81 0.52
N TYR A 73 -3.72 -6.07 0.34
CA TYR A 73 -4.52 -5.62 -0.80
C TYR A 73 -5.67 -4.79 -0.25
N TRP A 74 -6.01 -3.69 -0.93
CA TRP A 74 -6.94 -2.68 -0.44
C TRP A 74 -7.94 -2.30 -1.52
N LEU A 75 -9.19 -2.10 -1.12
CA LEU A 75 -10.23 -1.47 -1.94
C LEU A 75 -10.98 -0.44 -1.09
N GLY A 76 -11.11 0.78 -1.60
CA GLY A 76 -11.97 1.81 -1.00
C GLY A 76 -13.46 1.48 -1.18
N GLY A 77 -14.28 1.80 -0.19
CA GLY A 77 -15.71 1.46 -0.16
C GLY A 77 -15.98 0.02 0.31
N ASP A 78 -17.15 -0.51 -0.03
CA ASP A 78 -17.70 -1.77 0.53
C ASP A 78 -18.02 -2.84 -0.54
N ASN A 79 -17.53 -2.69 -1.77
CA ASN A 79 -17.83 -3.62 -2.87
C ASN A 79 -16.96 -4.89 -2.82
N VAL A 80 -17.38 -5.84 -1.98
CA VAL A 80 -16.70 -7.12 -1.76
C VAL A 80 -16.55 -7.95 -3.03
N GLU A 81 -17.57 -7.99 -3.90
CA GLU A 81 -17.53 -8.78 -5.14
C GLU A 81 -16.43 -8.25 -6.09
N LYS A 82 -16.36 -6.92 -6.23
CA LYS A 82 -15.30 -6.26 -7.00
C LYS A 82 -13.93 -6.53 -6.40
N PHE A 83 -13.80 -6.45 -5.07
CA PHE A 83 -12.54 -6.73 -4.40
C PHE A 83 -12.11 -8.17 -4.67
N ALA A 84 -12.97 -9.16 -4.42
CA ALA A 84 -12.73 -10.56 -4.68
C ALA A 84 -12.28 -10.81 -6.13
N PHE A 85 -12.97 -10.21 -7.09
CA PHE A 85 -12.64 -10.36 -8.51
C PHE A 85 -11.28 -9.77 -8.88
N GLU A 86 -10.98 -8.54 -8.45
CA GLU A 86 -9.69 -7.88 -8.73
C GLU A 86 -8.52 -8.55 -8.00
N LEU A 87 -8.72 -8.95 -6.73
CA LEU A 87 -7.76 -9.74 -5.96
C LEU A 87 -7.45 -11.08 -6.66
N SER A 88 -8.46 -11.72 -7.25
CA SER A 88 -8.26 -12.96 -8.02
C SER A 88 -7.26 -12.78 -9.16
N TYR A 89 -7.21 -11.61 -9.82
CA TYR A 89 -6.25 -11.37 -10.89
C TYR A 89 -4.83 -11.33 -10.35
N ARG A 90 -4.62 -10.62 -9.22
CA ARG A 90 -3.31 -10.55 -8.56
C ARG A 90 -2.83 -11.93 -8.14
N ILE A 91 -3.69 -12.72 -7.51
CA ILE A 91 -3.31 -14.06 -7.07
C ILE A 91 -3.03 -14.97 -8.27
N ARG A 92 -3.91 -15.01 -9.27
CA ARG A 92 -3.79 -15.93 -10.41
C ARG A 92 -2.65 -15.57 -11.35
N GLN A 93 -2.43 -14.29 -11.63
CA GLN A 93 -1.45 -13.85 -12.63
C GLN A 93 -0.08 -13.54 -12.02
N ASP A 94 0.00 -13.24 -10.73
CA ASP A 94 1.25 -12.80 -10.11
C ASP A 94 1.76 -13.77 -9.03
N ILE A 95 0.95 -14.68 -8.50
CA ILE A 95 1.39 -15.64 -7.48
C ILE A 95 1.30 -17.08 -8.00
N LEU A 96 0.13 -17.52 -8.47
CA LEU A 96 -0.13 -18.90 -8.90
C LEU A 96 0.78 -19.34 -10.05
N VAL A 97 1.09 -18.43 -10.98
CA VAL A 97 1.99 -18.72 -12.11
C VAL A 97 3.46 -18.91 -11.70
N LYS A 98 3.83 -18.58 -10.46
CA LYS A 98 5.18 -18.82 -9.93
C LYS A 98 5.23 -20.21 -9.28
N PRO A 99 6.34 -20.94 -9.43
CA PRO A 99 6.39 -22.35 -9.04
C PRO A 99 6.39 -22.51 -7.51
N PHE A 100 5.64 -23.49 -7.02
CA PHE A 100 5.60 -23.92 -5.62
C PHE A 100 5.17 -22.80 -4.64
N MET A 101 4.28 -21.89 -5.03
CA MET A 101 3.82 -20.82 -4.13
C MET A 101 2.67 -21.29 -3.25
N ARG A 102 2.55 -20.71 -2.05
CA ARG A 102 1.33 -20.82 -1.25
C ARG A 102 0.87 -19.46 -0.74
N VAL A 103 -0.43 -19.33 -0.52
CA VAL A 103 -1.06 -18.12 0.04
C VAL A 103 -1.85 -18.52 1.29
N PHE A 104 -1.54 -17.90 2.42
CA PHE A 104 -2.24 -18.09 3.68
C PHE A 104 -2.98 -16.82 4.08
N ASP A 105 -4.09 -16.99 4.78
CA ASP A 105 -4.75 -15.91 5.48
C ASP A 105 -3.87 -15.44 6.66
N TYR A 106 -3.68 -14.12 6.77
CA TYR A 106 -2.77 -13.51 7.74
C TYR A 106 -3.32 -12.22 8.37
N PRO A 107 -4.57 -12.23 8.87
CA PRO A 107 -5.17 -11.02 9.43
C PRO A 107 -4.50 -10.65 10.74
N ASP A 108 -4.43 -9.34 11.01
CA ASP A 108 -4.05 -8.77 12.30
C ASP A 108 -5.14 -8.98 13.35
N GLU A 109 -6.42 -8.97 12.94
CA GLU A 109 -7.58 -9.24 13.78
C GLU A 109 -8.55 -10.22 13.11
N LYS A 110 -9.18 -11.10 13.91
CA LYS A 110 -10.18 -12.02 13.39
C LYS A 110 -11.37 -11.26 12.84
N SER A 111 -11.75 -11.58 11.60
CA SER A 111 -12.98 -11.09 10.96
C SER A 111 -13.98 -12.23 10.77
N ASP A 112 -15.27 -11.92 10.89
CA ASP A 112 -16.35 -12.82 10.45
C ASP A 112 -16.64 -12.68 8.94
N GLU A 113 -16.08 -11.65 8.29
CA GLU A 113 -16.14 -11.43 6.84
C GLU A 113 -14.90 -12.00 6.15
N TYR A 114 -15.10 -12.62 5.00
CA TYR A 114 -14.03 -13.25 4.24
C TYR A 114 -14.38 -13.33 2.75
N ILE A 115 -13.35 -13.56 1.93
CA ILE A 115 -13.46 -13.91 0.52
C ILE A 115 -13.21 -15.41 0.39
N GLU A 116 -14.18 -16.15 -0.16
CA GLU A 116 -14.03 -17.57 -0.51
C GLU A 116 -13.17 -17.70 -1.77
N MET A 117 -12.13 -18.52 -1.72
CA MET A 117 -11.13 -18.59 -2.78
C MET A 117 -11.40 -19.67 -3.84
N MET A 118 -12.34 -20.59 -3.59
CA MET A 118 -12.64 -21.70 -4.51
C MET A 118 -13.08 -21.20 -5.89
N ASP A 119 -14.12 -20.37 -5.92
CA ASP A 119 -14.76 -19.96 -7.17
C ASP A 119 -13.87 -19.06 -8.04
N ILE A 120 -12.99 -18.27 -7.39
CA ILE A 120 -12.20 -17.23 -8.06
C ILE A 120 -10.73 -17.60 -8.29
N VAL A 121 -10.18 -18.56 -7.54
CA VAL A 121 -8.80 -19.05 -7.69
C VAL A 121 -8.75 -20.57 -7.79
N GLY A 122 -9.46 -21.30 -6.92
CA GLY A 122 -9.48 -22.76 -6.88
C GLY A 122 -9.78 -23.41 -8.23
N HIS A 123 -10.84 -22.94 -8.91
CA HIS A 123 -11.25 -23.42 -10.23
C HIS A 123 -10.26 -23.16 -11.38
N CYS A 124 -9.09 -22.56 -11.13
CA CYS A 124 -7.99 -22.66 -12.09
C CYS A 124 -7.57 -24.12 -12.35
N GLY A 125 -7.95 -25.03 -11.46
CA GLY A 125 -7.80 -26.47 -11.62
C GLY A 125 -8.81 -27.13 -12.56
N ASP A 126 -9.74 -26.37 -13.15
CA ASP A 126 -10.76 -26.87 -14.09
C ASP A 126 -11.66 -28.00 -13.52
N GLY A 127 -11.97 -27.92 -12.23
CA GLY A 127 -12.77 -28.92 -11.52
C GLY A 127 -11.97 -30.14 -11.01
N TYR A 128 -10.64 -30.12 -11.17
CA TYR A 128 -9.73 -31.13 -10.64
C TYR A 128 -9.07 -30.71 -9.31
N GLU A 129 -9.31 -29.48 -8.83
CA GLU A 129 -8.88 -29.01 -7.52
C GLU A 129 -9.54 -29.77 -6.35
N TRP A 130 -8.85 -29.81 -5.21
CA TRP A 130 -9.35 -30.45 -4.00
C TRP A 130 -8.92 -29.69 -2.74
N THR A 131 -9.64 -29.90 -1.65
CA THR A 131 -9.27 -29.34 -0.35
C THR A 131 -8.34 -30.29 0.41
N VAL A 132 -7.37 -29.71 1.12
CA VAL A 132 -6.43 -30.40 2.00
C VAL A 132 -6.39 -29.70 3.36
N GLU A 133 -6.11 -30.45 4.42
CA GLU A 133 -5.86 -29.89 5.75
C GLU A 133 -4.38 -30.06 6.08
N GLU A 134 -3.62 -28.97 5.98
CA GLU A 134 -2.18 -28.93 6.20
C GLU A 134 -1.83 -27.72 7.08
N TYR A 135 -0.78 -27.82 7.91
CA TYR A 135 -0.33 -26.73 8.79
C TYR A 135 -1.41 -26.21 9.75
N GLY A 136 -2.42 -27.04 10.06
CA GLY A 136 -3.59 -26.64 10.86
C GLY A 136 -4.55 -25.70 10.13
N ARG A 137 -4.49 -25.65 8.80
CA ARG A 137 -5.28 -24.77 7.93
C ARG A 137 -5.98 -25.58 6.84
N LYS A 138 -7.11 -25.08 6.35
CA LYS A 138 -7.83 -25.65 5.22
C LYS A 138 -7.40 -24.95 3.94
N LEU A 139 -6.72 -25.68 3.07
CA LEU A 139 -6.18 -25.15 1.82
C LEU A 139 -6.90 -25.78 0.63
N ILE A 140 -6.95 -25.05 -0.47
CA ILE A 140 -7.32 -25.51 -1.79
C ILE A 140 -6.03 -25.81 -2.52
N ASN A 141 -5.87 -27.05 -2.99
CA ASN A 141 -4.78 -27.46 -3.84
C ASN A 141 -5.21 -27.37 -5.31
N VAL A 142 -4.54 -26.52 -6.09
CA VAL A 142 -4.88 -26.32 -7.50
C VAL A 142 -3.93 -27.14 -8.38
N PRO A 143 -4.41 -28.14 -9.13
CA PRO A 143 -3.57 -28.90 -10.04
C PRO A 143 -3.20 -28.06 -11.26
N ILE A 144 -1.90 -27.74 -11.38
CA ILE A 144 -1.31 -27.03 -12.52
C ILE A 144 -0.03 -27.73 -12.97
N ALA A 145 0.54 -27.31 -14.11
CA ALA A 145 1.66 -28.01 -14.76
C ALA A 145 2.90 -28.19 -13.87
N VAL A 146 3.21 -27.21 -13.01
CA VAL A 146 4.15 -27.37 -11.90
C VAL A 146 3.31 -27.51 -10.63
N PRO A 147 3.22 -28.70 -10.02
CA PRO A 147 2.30 -28.94 -8.91
C PRO A 147 2.66 -28.10 -7.67
N ASP A 148 1.81 -28.22 -6.65
CA ASP A 148 1.99 -27.65 -5.30
C ASP A 148 1.69 -26.15 -5.13
N PHE A 149 0.81 -25.58 -5.97
CA PHE A 149 0.14 -24.34 -5.59
C PHE A 149 -1.00 -24.62 -4.61
N GLN A 150 -0.97 -23.95 -3.46
CA GLN A 150 -2.06 -24.03 -2.48
C GLN A 150 -2.46 -22.63 -1.98
N ILE A 151 -3.74 -22.43 -1.72
CA ILE A 151 -4.27 -21.20 -1.13
C ILE A 151 -5.26 -21.54 -0.03
N GLU A 152 -5.26 -20.80 1.06
CA GLU A 152 -6.26 -20.97 2.12
C GLU A 152 -7.68 -20.75 1.57
N GLU A 153 -8.64 -21.58 1.99
CA GLU A 153 -10.01 -21.59 1.44
C GLU A 153 -10.68 -20.22 1.58
N LYS A 154 -10.32 -19.47 2.63
CA LYS A 154 -10.86 -18.17 2.99
C LYS A 154 -9.73 -17.21 3.28
N LEU A 155 -9.83 -15.99 2.74
CA LEU A 155 -9.01 -14.86 3.16
C LEU A 155 -9.89 -13.86 3.91
N SER A 156 -9.47 -13.49 5.12
CA SER A 156 -10.20 -12.59 6.01
C SER A 156 -10.29 -11.20 5.38
N LEU A 157 -11.49 -10.61 5.44
CA LEU A 157 -11.77 -9.27 4.96
C LEU A 157 -11.96 -8.34 6.16
N ASN A 158 -11.07 -7.36 6.29
CA ASN A 158 -11.05 -6.42 7.42
C ASN A 158 -11.26 -4.99 6.92
N LYS A 159 -11.50 -4.06 7.86
CA LYS A 159 -11.60 -2.62 7.59
C LYS A 159 -10.41 -1.91 8.20
N GLY A 160 -9.83 -0.97 7.47
CA GLY A 160 -8.71 -0.17 7.92
C GLY A 160 -8.73 1.23 7.34
N THR A 161 -7.59 1.90 7.43
CA THR A 161 -7.43 3.31 7.06
C THR A 161 -6.56 3.42 5.81
N MET A 162 -7.05 4.12 4.78
CA MET A 162 -6.37 4.36 3.52
C MET A 162 -6.00 5.83 3.34
N GLY A 163 -4.99 6.09 2.51
CA GLY A 163 -4.70 7.43 1.99
C GLY A 163 -3.99 8.38 2.96
N GLY A 164 -3.45 7.86 4.07
CA GLY A 164 -2.54 8.66 4.89
C GLY A 164 -1.35 9.09 4.07
N ASN A 165 -0.92 10.34 4.19
CA ASN A 165 0.15 10.84 3.34
C ASN A 165 0.95 11.96 3.99
N PHE A 166 2.15 12.15 3.46
CA PHE A 166 2.93 13.37 3.66
C PHE A 166 3.75 13.68 2.41
N TRP A 167 4.07 14.96 2.25
CA TRP A 167 4.96 15.46 1.23
C TRP A 167 6.27 15.91 1.88
N TYR A 168 7.39 15.60 1.25
CA TYR A 168 8.71 16.04 1.73
C TYR A 168 9.37 16.93 0.69
N LEU A 169 9.40 18.23 0.96
CA LEU A 169 9.76 19.25 -0.01
C LEU A 169 11.29 19.31 -0.11
N CYS A 170 11.80 19.08 -1.32
CA CYS A 170 13.22 18.86 -1.56
C CYS A 170 13.85 19.93 -2.46
N GLU A 171 15.10 20.27 -2.17
CA GLU A 171 15.94 21.14 -3.00
C GLU A 171 16.59 20.37 -4.16
N THR A 172 17.01 19.13 -3.92
CA THR A 172 17.83 18.34 -4.86
C THR A 172 17.17 17.01 -5.21
N GLN A 173 17.58 16.43 -6.34
CA GLN A 173 17.13 15.10 -6.74
C GLN A 173 17.63 14.03 -5.75
N GLU A 174 18.83 14.20 -5.20
CA GLU A 174 19.41 13.30 -4.21
C GLU A 174 18.56 13.25 -2.94
N ALA A 175 18.04 14.40 -2.47
CA ALA A 175 17.15 14.47 -1.32
C ALA A 175 15.82 13.75 -1.56
N VAL A 176 15.30 13.77 -2.80
CA VAL A 176 14.11 12.99 -3.19
C VAL A 176 14.36 11.49 -2.98
N LEU A 177 15.47 10.99 -3.53
CA LEU A 177 15.75 9.55 -3.51
C LEU A 177 16.13 9.06 -2.11
N GLU A 178 17.00 9.77 -1.40
CA GLU A 178 17.43 9.37 -0.05
C GLU A 178 16.31 9.57 0.98
N GLY A 179 15.60 10.70 0.94
CA GLY A 179 14.46 10.98 1.84
C GLY A 179 13.35 9.96 1.67
N GLY A 180 12.97 9.69 0.42
CA GLY A 180 11.96 8.68 0.10
C GLY A 180 12.37 7.27 0.50
N LYS A 181 13.62 6.87 0.21
CA LYS A 181 14.12 5.56 0.61
C LYS A 181 14.08 5.37 2.13
N ARG A 182 14.58 6.35 2.90
CA ARG A 182 14.57 6.27 4.37
C ARG A 182 13.15 6.25 4.93
N ALA A 183 12.26 7.04 4.36
CA ALA A 183 10.85 7.02 4.74
C ALA A 183 10.22 5.64 4.50
N LEU A 184 10.43 5.04 3.32
CA LEU A 184 9.90 3.71 2.99
C LEU A 184 10.49 2.61 3.89
N ASP A 185 11.80 2.63 4.15
CA ASP A 185 12.46 1.69 5.06
C ASP A 185 11.89 1.79 6.49
N ALA A 186 11.61 3.03 6.95
CA ALA A 186 11.01 3.27 8.25
C ALA A 186 9.54 2.82 8.32
N ILE A 187 8.74 3.10 7.28
CA ILE A 187 7.34 2.66 7.19
C ILE A 187 7.24 1.14 7.14
N GLN A 188 8.13 0.47 6.39
CA GLN A 188 8.17 -1.00 6.33
C GLN A 188 8.49 -1.65 7.68
N SER A 189 9.07 -0.90 8.63
CA SER A 189 9.31 -1.37 9.98
C SER A 189 8.06 -1.29 10.88
N VAL A 190 7.00 -0.63 10.43
CA VAL A 190 5.71 -0.50 11.14
C VAL A 190 4.78 -1.63 10.70
N THR A 191 4.46 -2.53 11.63
CA THR A 191 3.56 -3.65 11.36
C THR A 191 2.17 -3.14 10.97
N GLY A 192 1.59 -3.74 9.94
CA GLY A 192 0.26 -3.38 9.47
C GLY A 192 0.20 -2.14 8.57
N ALA A 193 1.33 -1.55 8.17
CA ALA A 193 1.36 -0.44 7.23
C ALA A 193 2.04 -0.83 5.90
N ILE A 194 1.56 -0.24 4.79
CA ILE A 194 2.17 -0.35 3.47
C ILE A 194 2.24 1.02 2.80
N ALA A 195 3.15 1.18 1.84
CA ALA A 195 3.23 2.36 0.98
C ALA A 195 2.96 1.97 -0.49
N PRO A 196 1.70 1.97 -0.96
CA PRO A 196 1.36 1.39 -2.27
C PRO A 196 2.11 2.00 -3.46
N PHE A 197 2.41 3.30 -3.38
CA PHE A 197 3.02 4.09 -4.45
C PHE A 197 4.55 4.19 -4.38
N ASP A 198 5.19 3.65 -3.34
CA ASP A 198 6.56 4.01 -2.97
C ASP A 198 6.72 5.55 -2.92
N ILE A 199 7.70 6.09 -3.67
CA ILE A 199 7.88 7.53 -3.88
C ILE A 199 6.96 8.00 -5.01
N CYS A 200 5.83 8.59 -4.67
CA CYS A 200 4.90 9.15 -5.64
C CYS A 200 5.41 10.50 -6.17
N SER A 201 5.61 10.58 -7.49
CA SER A 201 6.03 11.83 -8.15
C SER A 201 4.86 12.71 -8.62
N ALA A 202 3.62 12.27 -8.40
CA ALA A 202 2.45 12.75 -9.12
C ALA A 202 1.26 13.02 -8.19
N ALA A 203 1.47 13.85 -7.16
CA ALA A 203 0.38 14.36 -6.33
C ALA A 203 -0.75 14.92 -7.22
N SER A 204 -1.97 14.47 -6.95
CA SER A 204 -3.13 14.71 -7.82
C SER A 204 -4.18 15.58 -7.14
N LYS A 205 -5.17 16.02 -7.92
CA LYS A 205 -6.36 16.72 -7.45
C LYS A 205 -7.61 16.20 -8.16
N PRO A 206 -8.79 16.26 -7.51
CA PRO A 206 -10.04 15.83 -8.11
C PRO A 206 -10.54 16.81 -9.17
N GLU A 207 -10.33 18.13 -9.01
CA GLU A 207 -10.79 19.12 -9.99
C GLU A 207 -9.97 19.05 -11.27
N THR A 208 -10.59 18.52 -12.32
CA THR A 208 -9.95 18.23 -13.60
C THR A 208 -10.72 18.81 -14.79
N ASN A 209 -9.97 19.21 -15.83
CA ASN A 209 -10.53 19.52 -17.15
C ASN A 209 -10.76 18.26 -18.02
N TYR A 210 -10.25 17.11 -17.56
CA TYR A 210 -10.24 15.82 -18.26
C TYR A 210 -10.82 14.73 -17.34
N PRO A 211 -12.15 14.72 -17.11
CA PRO A 211 -12.78 13.77 -16.18
C PRO A 211 -12.65 12.30 -16.61
N GLU A 212 -12.42 12.03 -17.90
CA GLU A 212 -12.33 10.68 -18.46
C GLU A 212 -11.09 9.89 -18.04
N ILE A 213 -10.03 10.57 -17.56
CA ILE A 213 -8.78 9.93 -17.11
C ILE A 213 -8.66 9.85 -15.58
N GLY A 214 -9.59 10.45 -14.83
CA GLY A 214 -9.54 10.55 -13.37
C GLY A 214 -8.78 11.79 -12.86
N PRO A 215 -8.29 11.76 -11.61
CA PRO A 215 -7.56 12.86 -11.00
C PRO A 215 -6.36 13.30 -11.84
N THR A 216 -6.16 14.61 -11.96
CA THR A 216 -5.04 15.18 -12.73
C THR A 216 -4.03 15.84 -11.81
N THR A 217 -2.88 16.25 -12.36
CA THR A 217 -1.80 16.87 -11.58
C THR A 217 -2.29 18.02 -10.70
N ASN A 218 -1.79 18.07 -9.46
CA ASN A 218 -2.01 19.20 -8.57
C ASN A 218 -1.12 20.40 -8.95
N HIS A 219 -1.44 21.00 -10.10
CA HIS A 219 -0.64 22.00 -10.80
C HIS A 219 -0.09 23.17 -9.95
N VAL A 220 -0.82 23.62 -8.92
CA VAL A 220 -0.34 24.72 -8.05
C VAL A 220 0.90 24.32 -7.22
N TYR A 221 1.10 23.02 -7.01
CA TYR A 221 2.28 22.44 -6.34
C TYR A 221 3.33 21.89 -7.31
N CYS A 222 3.20 22.11 -8.63
CA CYS A 222 4.22 21.69 -9.60
C CYS A 222 5.39 22.70 -9.64
N PRO A 223 6.62 22.31 -9.26
CA PRO A 223 7.77 23.22 -9.27
C PRO A 223 8.07 23.80 -10.67
N SER A 224 7.88 23.00 -11.72
CA SER A 224 8.06 23.43 -13.12
C SER A 224 7.06 24.47 -13.62
N LEU A 225 5.94 24.67 -12.89
CA LEU A 225 4.93 25.66 -13.22
C LEU A 225 5.04 26.93 -12.36
N LYS A 226 5.96 26.98 -11.40
CA LYS A 226 6.08 28.06 -10.41
C LYS A 226 6.16 29.45 -11.05
N GLU A 227 7.06 29.65 -12.02
CA GLU A 227 7.19 30.94 -12.72
C GLU A 227 5.95 31.29 -13.55
N ARG A 228 5.35 30.30 -14.21
CA ARG A 228 4.17 30.50 -15.07
C ARG A 228 2.93 30.85 -14.26
N LEU A 229 2.76 30.26 -13.08
CA LEU A 229 1.60 30.48 -12.20
C LEU A 229 1.76 31.72 -11.31
N GLY A 230 3.00 32.19 -11.08
CA GLY A 230 3.26 33.37 -10.26
C GLY A 230 2.63 33.23 -8.86
N SER A 231 1.74 34.15 -8.51
CA SER A 231 1.06 34.16 -7.21
C SER A 231 0.08 33.01 -6.97
N GLU A 232 -0.32 32.28 -8.03
CA GLU A 232 -1.17 31.09 -7.88
C GLU A 232 -0.38 29.85 -7.47
N SER A 233 0.94 29.85 -7.63
CA SER A 233 1.78 28.74 -7.20
C SER A 233 1.84 28.66 -5.68
N LYS A 234 1.69 27.43 -5.17
CA LYS A 234 1.84 27.07 -3.76
C LYS A 234 3.21 26.43 -3.47
N VAL A 235 4.15 26.42 -4.41
CA VAL A 235 5.50 25.86 -4.21
C VAL A 235 6.37 26.87 -3.43
N PRO A 236 6.79 26.55 -2.19
CA PRO A 236 7.50 27.52 -1.35
C PRO A 236 8.96 27.70 -1.76
N GLY A 237 9.54 28.83 -1.36
CA GLY A 237 11.01 29.07 -1.31
C GLY A 237 11.81 28.58 -2.51
N GLU A 238 12.80 27.74 -2.24
CA GLU A 238 13.74 27.14 -3.23
C GLU A 238 13.41 25.67 -3.53
N VAL A 239 12.17 25.24 -3.23
CA VAL A 239 11.74 23.85 -3.46
C VAL A 239 11.68 23.54 -4.94
N ASN A 240 12.38 22.48 -5.34
CA ASN A 240 12.47 22.00 -6.72
C ASN A 240 11.70 20.69 -6.93
N TYR A 241 11.42 19.94 -5.86
CA TYR A 241 10.73 18.65 -5.91
C TYR A 241 9.78 18.50 -4.72
N ILE A 242 8.60 17.92 -4.95
CA ILE A 242 7.60 17.63 -3.91
C ILE A 242 7.10 16.20 -4.13
N PRO A 243 7.85 15.17 -3.70
CA PRO A 243 7.38 13.80 -3.72
C PRO A 243 6.41 13.57 -2.56
N GLU A 244 5.54 12.60 -2.76
CA GLU A 244 4.51 12.18 -1.82
C GLU A 244 4.75 10.73 -1.42
N ILE A 245 4.55 10.41 -0.14
CA ILE A 245 4.40 9.04 0.34
C ILE A 245 2.94 8.84 0.72
N VAL A 246 2.29 7.85 0.12
CA VAL A 246 0.92 7.43 0.46
C VAL A 246 1.01 6.13 1.25
N ILE A 247 0.23 6.02 2.32
CA ILE A 247 0.23 4.93 3.29
C ILE A 247 -1.19 4.41 3.44
N ASN A 248 -1.34 3.09 3.42
CA ASN A 248 -2.52 2.40 3.90
C ASN A 248 -2.12 1.58 5.12
N ALA A 249 -3.00 1.48 6.11
CA ALA A 249 -2.71 0.76 7.34
C ALA A 249 -3.95 0.09 7.93
N VAL A 250 -3.74 -1.06 8.54
CA VAL A 250 -4.79 -1.89 9.17
C VAL A 250 -5.59 -1.14 10.23
N SER A 251 -5.01 -0.11 10.85
CA SER A 251 -5.66 0.75 11.84
C SER A 251 -5.18 2.20 11.73
N GLU A 252 -5.92 3.13 12.36
CA GLU A 252 -5.51 4.53 12.48
C GLU A 252 -4.23 4.68 13.31
N ASP A 253 -4.05 3.86 14.35
CA ASP A 253 -2.84 3.87 15.16
C ASP A 253 -1.61 3.45 14.33
N ALA A 254 -1.73 2.38 13.55
CA ALA A 254 -0.67 1.94 12.63
C ALA A 254 -0.39 2.99 11.54
N MET A 255 -1.43 3.68 11.05
CA MET A 255 -1.28 4.80 10.12
C MET A 255 -0.45 5.92 10.73
N ASN A 256 -0.81 6.34 11.95
CA ASN A 256 -0.14 7.43 12.65
C ASN A 256 1.32 7.09 12.96
N GLU A 257 1.59 5.85 13.38
CA GLU A 257 2.95 5.36 13.61
C GLU A 257 3.78 5.37 12.32
N ALA A 258 3.22 4.89 11.20
CA ALA A 258 3.88 4.86 9.90
C ALA A 258 4.17 6.27 9.35
N VAL A 259 3.20 7.19 9.43
CA VAL A 259 3.38 8.60 9.04
C VAL A 259 4.49 9.22 9.87
N LYS A 260 4.47 9.03 11.20
CA LYS A 260 5.50 9.54 12.09
C LYS A 260 6.89 9.00 11.74
N ALA A 261 7.01 7.69 11.57
CA ALA A 261 8.28 7.04 11.24
C ALA A 261 8.84 7.55 9.90
N GLY A 262 7.98 7.68 8.88
CA GLY A 262 8.36 8.21 7.57
C GLY A 262 8.84 9.66 7.63
N ILE A 263 8.11 10.52 8.35
CA ILE A 263 8.46 11.93 8.53
C ILE A 263 9.77 12.09 9.31
N ASP A 264 9.92 11.38 10.43
CA ASP A 264 11.13 11.43 11.24
C ASP A 264 12.35 11.06 10.39
N ALA A 265 12.25 9.98 9.60
CA ALA A 265 13.33 9.51 8.74
C ALA A 265 13.65 10.48 7.59
N ALA A 266 12.65 11.11 6.98
CA ALA A 266 12.84 12.09 5.92
C ALA A 266 13.50 13.39 6.43
N LEU A 267 13.16 13.84 7.64
CA LEU A 267 13.72 15.05 8.24
C LEU A 267 15.22 14.96 8.56
N GLU A 268 15.79 13.75 8.62
CA GLU A 268 17.23 13.52 8.80
C GLU A 268 18.06 13.73 7.53
N VAL A 269 17.42 13.94 6.37
CA VAL A 269 18.10 14.03 5.08
C VAL A 269 18.39 15.48 4.70
N ASP A 270 19.66 15.77 4.44
CA ASP A 270 20.08 17.06 3.90
C ASP A 270 19.42 17.34 2.55
N GLY A 271 18.87 18.54 2.38
CA GLY A 271 18.10 18.93 1.20
C GLY A 271 16.59 18.67 1.31
N VAL A 272 16.11 18.04 2.40
CA VAL A 272 14.69 18.09 2.80
C VAL A 272 14.44 19.40 3.56
N ILE A 273 13.71 20.31 2.91
CA ILE A 273 13.47 21.69 3.38
C ILE A 273 12.35 21.70 4.42
N SER A 274 11.22 21.07 4.11
CA SER A 274 10.03 21.02 4.96
C SER A 274 9.17 19.79 4.68
N ILE A 275 8.21 19.54 5.56
CA ILE A 275 7.20 18.50 5.43
C ILE A 275 5.82 19.16 5.37
N SER A 276 4.97 18.67 4.47
CA SER A 276 3.56 19.05 4.35
C SER A 276 2.70 17.79 4.15
N ALA A 277 1.42 17.95 3.83
CA ALA A 277 0.52 16.86 3.49
C ALA A 277 -0.52 17.30 2.46
N GLY A 278 -0.93 16.34 1.63
CA GLY A 278 -2.02 16.49 0.68
C GLY A 278 -3.37 16.34 1.37
N ASN A 279 -4.24 17.33 1.15
CA ASN A 279 -5.65 17.32 1.52
C ASN A 279 -6.50 18.06 0.48
N TYR A 280 -7.81 17.96 0.65
CA TYR A 280 -8.88 18.45 -0.20
C TYR A 280 -9.82 19.38 0.58
N ASP A 281 -9.25 20.17 1.50
CA ASP A 281 -9.95 21.07 2.43
C ASP A 281 -10.96 20.37 3.37
N GLY A 282 -10.77 19.08 3.68
CA GLY A 282 -11.67 18.30 4.51
C GLY A 282 -12.98 17.93 3.83
N LYS A 283 -12.99 17.85 2.50
CA LYS A 283 -14.22 17.64 1.70
C LYS A 283 -14.38 16.22 1.16
N LEU A 284 -13.32 15.40 1.19
CA LEU A 284 -13.35 14.05 0.61
C LEU A 284 -13.20 12.95 1.65
N GLY A 285 -12.21 13.07 2.53
CA GLY A 285 -11.87 12.04 3.52
C GLY A 285 -12.89 11.93 4.64
N ASP A 286 -12.94 10.74 5.24
CA ASP A 286 -13.76 10.45 6.40
C ASP A 286 -13.18 11.09 7.67
N LYS A 287 -11.85 11.30 7.70
CA LYS A 287 -11.11 11.88 8.83
C LYS A 287 -10.02 12.83 8.35
N ASN A 288 -9.81 13.90 9.12
CA ASN A 288 -8.70 14.83 8.96
C ASN A 288 -7.69 14.57 10.09
N ILE A 289 -6.48 14.15 9.76
CA ILE A 289 -5.43 13.87 10.75
C ILE A 289 -4.30 14.87 10.61
N ASN A 290 -4.12 15.71 11.64
CA ASN A 290 -3.11 16.78 11.63
C ASN A 290 -1.70 16.22 11.90
N LEU A 291 -0.73 16.59 11.07
CA LEU A 291 0.65 16.10 11.20
C LEU A 291 1.25 16.41 12.56
N LEU A 292 1.07 17.64 13.07
CA LEU A 292 1.64 18.03 14.34
C LEU A 292 0.98 17.36 15.55
N ASP A 293 -0.20 16.77 15.39
CA ASP A 293 -0.84 16.01 16.48
C ASP A 293 -0.33 14.56 16.51
N ILE A 294 0.04 14.00 15.36
CA ILE A 294 0.68 12.68 15.24
C ILE A 294 2.13 12.71 15.75
N LEU A 295 2.84 13.80 15.51
CA LEU A 295 4.29 13.90 15.76
C LEU A 295 4.65 14.23 17.22
N LYS A 296 3.70 14.71 18.03
CA LYS A 296 3.92 15.12 19.43
C LYS A 296 3.96 13.96 20.41
#